data_AF-A0A8H4Y2H1-F1
#
_entry.id   AF-A0A8H4Y2H1-F1
#
_cell.length_a   1.000
_cell.length_b   1.000
_cell.length_c   1.000
_cell.angle_alpha   90.00
_cell.angle_beta   90.00
_cell.angle_gamma   90.00
#
_symmetry.space_group_name_H-M   'P 1'
#
loop_
_entity.id
_entity.type
_entity.pdbx_description
1 polymer ?
#
loop_
_entity_poly.entity_id
_entity_poly.type
_entity_poly.pdbx_seq_one_letter_code
_entity_poly.pdbx_strand_id
1 'polypeptide(L)'
;MSLPNKTMIPIASILNPEPLLGKAKLAITYWPVLRDTLLNSPSTYDHLHLECGICLDPMTVFPHEHSYDPNMSHFSHRARILPCGHMFGSKCAHTMIRDAIMNSSSIVCPICRTDFAHHRGCGHVHTGIPMPTSTEAILRFPPTLSEGGVVADKCGDCQVTDIIMGINHLAPMLTFPSGLHDKESFSVTATTLSSYWAIRSACPAGMCNFVVEDVSLREMEGPLPQICEEVKKRLRRNITKTWQSMDFGGFDLELRLYELGPDGMDG
;
A
#
# COMPACT_ATOMS: atom_id res chain seq x y z
N MET A 1 34.79 -25.12 -22.99
CA MET A 1 34.45 -23.82 -22.34
C MET A 1 33.32 -24.08 -21.37
N SER A 2 33.66 -24.17 -20.09
CA SER A 2 32.76 -24.46 -18.97
C SER A 2 32.06 -23.18 -18.50
N LEU A 3 30.74 -23.24 -18.37
CA LEU A 3 29.91 -22.19 -17.76
C LEU A 3 30.27 -22.05 -16.27
N PRO A 4 30.32 -20.83 -15.71
CA PRO A 4 30.62 -20.64 -14.30
C PRO A 4 29.49 -21.17 -13.42
N ASN A 5 29.88 -21.95 -12.41
CA ASN A 5 29.03 -22.45 -11.34
C ASN A 5 28.22 -21.30 -10.72
N LYS A 6 26.89 -21.40 -10.80
CA LYS A 6 25.99 -20.64 -9.92
C LYS A 6 26.27 -21.10 -8.50
N THR A 7 26.93 -20.26 -7.73
CA THR A 7 27.07 -20.42 -6.28
C THR A 7 25.66 -20.39 -5.69
N MET A 8 25.12 -21.56 -5.35
CA MET A 8 23.90 -21.65 -4.54
C MET A 8 24.22 -21.06 -3.18
N ILE A 9 23.60 -19.92 -2.88
CA ILE A 9 23.59 -19.37 -1.52
C ILE A 9 22.82 -20.38 -0.64
N PRO A 10 23.38 -20.88 0.48
CA PRO A 10 22.70 -21.84 1.33
C PRO A 10 21.44 -21.22 1.96
N ILE A 11 20.34 -21.97 1.96
CA ILE A 11 19.03 -21.61 2.55
C ILE A 11 19.14 -21.13 4.02
N ALA A 12 20.20 -21.54 4.73
CA ALA A 12 20.52 -21.11 6.09
C ALA A 12 20.87 -19.61 6.24
N SER A 13 20.99 -18.85 5.14
CA SER A 13 21.24 -17.40 5.15
C SER A 13 19.96 -16.55 5.06
N ILE A 14 18.79 -17.18 4.98
CA ILE A 14 17.48 -16.51 4.83
C ILE A 14 16.67 -16.57 6.14
N LEU A 15 16.99 -17.52 7.02
CA LEU A 15 16.39 -17.60 8.35
C LEU A 15 17.19 -16.67 9.27
N ASN A 16 16.51 -15.75 9.97
CA ASN A 16 17.10 -15.09 11.12
C ASN A 16 17.65 -16.19 12.05
N PRO A 17 18.99 -16.30 12.22
CA PRO A 17 19.53 -17.30 13.12
C PRO A 17 18.95 -17.06 14.50
N GLU A 18 18.64 -18.13 15.24
CA GLU A 18 18.29 -18.01 16.65
C GLU A 18 19.31 -17.08 17.32
N PRO A 19 18.86 -16.08 18.11
CA PRO A 19 19.75 -15.08 18.65
C PRO A 19 20.87 -15.77 19.42
N LEU A 20 22.11 -15.51 19.02
CA LEU A 20 23.30 -15.99 19.72
C LEU A 20 23.13 -15.71 21.22
N LEU A 21 23.18 -16.78 22.01
CA LEU A 21 23.01 -16.76 23.45
C LEU A 21 23.85 -15.63 24.06
N GLY A 22 23.21 -14.55 24.55
CA GLY A 22 23.89 -13.42 25.20
C GLY A 22 23.77 -12.05 24.52
N LYS A 23 23.15 -11.92 23.35
CA LYS A 23 22.80 -10.59 22.81
C LYS A 23 21.44 -10.11 23.36
N ALA A 24 21.41 -8.87 23.85
CA ALA A 24 20.19 -8.27 24.40
C ALA A 24 19.11 -8.14 23.32
N LYS A 25 17.89 -8.60 23.65
CA LYS A 25 16.71 -8.50 22.77
C LYS A 25 16.27 -7.05 22.68
N LEU A 26 16.01 -6.55 21.47
CA LEU A 26 15.44 -5.22 21.27
C LEU A 26 13.91 -5.31 21.22
N ALA A 27 13.24 -4.88 22.30
CA ALA A 27 11.78 -4.98 22.47
C ALA A 27 11.05 -3.63 22.42
N ILE A 28 11.64 -2.63 21.77
CA ILE A 28 11.07 -1.27 21.69
C ILE A 28 9.91 -1.26 20.68
N THR A 29 8.68 -1.09 21.16
CA THR A 29 7.46 -1.07 20.34
C THR A 29 6.96 0.34 20.00
N TYR A 30 7.77 1.35 20.29
CA TYR A 30 7.54 2.74 19.89
C TYR A 30 8.47 3.14 18.74
N TRP A 31 7.87 3.44 17.58
CA TRP A 31 8.57 3.56 16.30
C TRP A 31 9.68 4.62 16.28
N PRO A 32 9.50 5.87 16.77
CA PRO A 32 10.58 6.86 16.70
C PRO A 32 11.88 6.39 17.36
N VAL A 33 11.79 5.77 18.54
CA VAL A 33 12.95 5.26 19.28
C VAL A 33 13.55 4.03 18.59
N LEU A 34 12.69 3.12 18.11
CA LEU A 34 13.14 1.94 17.37
C LEU A 34 13.85 2.32 16.07
N ARG A 35 13.26 3.26 15.31
CA ARG A 35 13.81 3.81 14.06
C ARG A 35 15.22 4.32 14.27
N ASP A 36 15.42 5.19 15.26
CA ASP A 36 16.72 5.81 15.51
C ASP A 36 17.75 4.75 15.92
N THR A 37 17.33 3.75 16.70
CA THR A 37 18.18 2.60 17.05
C THR A 37 18.59 1.79 15.81
N LEU A 38 17.66 1.51 14.90
CA LEU A 38 17.92 0.76 13.67
C LEU A 38 18.77 1.54 12.66
N LEU A 39 18.61 2.86 12.58
CA LEU A 39 19.45 3.70 11.72
C LEU A 39 20.89 3.78 12.23
N ASN A 40 21.08 3.85 13.56
CA ASN A 40 22.41 3.86 14.16
C ASN A 40 23.10 2.49 14.10
N SER A 41 22.33 1.41 14.21
CA SER A 41 22.84 0.03 14.25
C SER A 41 21.96 -0.92 13.41
N PRO A 42 22.10 -0.94 12.07
CA PRO A 42 21.25 -1.76 11.19
C PRO A 42 21.29 -3.27 11.48
N SER A 43 22.41 -3.79 12.00
CA SER A 43 22.54 -5.20 12.43
C SER A 43 21.59 -5.58 13.58
N THR A 44 20.91 -4.61 14.19
CA THR A 44 19.95 -4.87 15.27
C THR A 44 18.64 -5.49 14.76
N TYR A 45 18.38 -5.46 13.45
CA TYR A 45 17.26 -6.18 12.83
C TYR A 45 17.24 -7.67 13.21
N ASP A 46 18.40 -8.32 13.28
CA ASP A 46 18.56 -9.75 13.62
C ASP A 46 18.18 -10.09 15.08
N HIS A 47 17.91 -9.07 15.90
CA HIS A 47 17.68 -9.19 17.34
C HIS A 47 16.36 -8.55 17.79
N LEU A 48 15.49 -8.18 16.84
CA LEU A 48 14.17 -7.65 17.14
C LEU A 48 13.29 -8.70 17.83
N HIS A 49 12.66 -8.30 18.93
CA HIS A 49 11.67 -9.08 19.65
C HIS A 49 10.52 -8.16 20.04
N LEU A 50 9.64 -7.89 19.10
CA LEU A 50 8.56 -6.94 19.28
C LEU A 50 7.31 -7.68 19.77
N GLU A 51 6.88 -7.40 21.00
CA GLU A 51 5.65 -7.99 21.55
C GLU A 51 4.44 -7.11 21.23
N CYS A 52 3.33 -7.72 20.85
CA CYS A 52 2.10 -6.99 20.57
C CYS A 52 1.47 -6.49 21.86
N GLY A 53 1.32 -5.17 22.03
CA GLY A 53 0.69 -4.59 23.23
C GLY A 53 -0.81 -4.89 23.41
N ILE A 54 -1.44 -5.69 22.53
CA ILE A 54 -2.85 -6.11 22.63
C ILE A 54 -2.96 -7.56 23.11
N CYS A 55 -2.27 -8.50 22.48
CA CYS A 55 -2.36 -9.93 22.83
C CYS A 55 -1.11 -10.48 23.53
N LEU A 56 -0.06 -9.68 23.64
CA LEU A 56 1.25 -10.03 24.20
C LEU A 56 2.05 -11.08 23.41
N ASP A 57 1.52 -11.56 22.28
CA ASP A 57 2.25 -12.47 21.39
C ASP A 57 3.36 -11.74 20.61
N PRO A 58 4.44 -12.45 20.21
CA PRO A 58 5.46 -11.91 19.33
C PRO A 58 4.92 -11.49 17.97
N MET A 59 5.33 -10.31 17.50
CA MET A 59 5.07 -9.80 16.16
C MET A 59 6.19 -10.19 15.20
N THR A 60 5.80 -10.45 13.95
CA THR A 60 6.74 -10.77 12.87
C THR A 60 7.07 -9.54 12.05
N VAL A 61 8.28 -9.45 11.50
CA VAL A 61 8.72 -8.28 10.72
C VAL A 61 8.92 -8.69 9.28
N PHE A 62 9.63 -9.78 9.03
CA PHE A 62 10.01 -10.19 7.69
C PHE A 62 8.94 -11.06 7.02
N PRO A 63 8.72 -10.94 5.69
CA PRO A 63 7.67 -11.69 5.00
C PRO A 63 7.70 -13.20 5.19
N HIS A 64 8.90 -13.79 5.29
CA HIS A 64 9.07 -15.23 5.48
C HIS A 64 8.65 -15.72 6.88
N GLU A 65 8.55 -14.82 7.86
CA GLU A 65 8.10 -15.10 9.22
C GLU A 65 6.57 -15.00 9.35
N HIS A 66 5.88 -14.41 8.37
CA HIS A 66 4.46 -14.13 8.46
C HIS A 66 3.65 -15.43 8.41
N SER A 67 3.01 -15.79 9.51
CA SER A 67 1.94 -16.78 9.55
C SER A 67 0.60 -16.10 9.33
N TYR A 68 -0.17 -16.58 8.35
CA TYR A 68 -1.50 -16.05 8.03
C TYR A 68 -2.57 -16.86 8.76
N ASP A 69 -3.57 -16.18 9.29
CA ASP A 69 -4.71 -16.83 9.94
C ASP A 69 -5.55 -17.57 8.89
N PRO A 70 -5.82 -18.88 9.05
CA PRO A 70 -6.64 -19.64 8.11
C PRO A 70 -8.06 -19.07 7.94
N ASN A 71 -8.62 -18.48 9.00
CA ASN A 71 -9.97 -17.90 9.03
C ASN A 71 -9.99 -16.42 8.62
N MET A 72 -8.82 -15.77 8.55
CA MET A 72 -8.63 -14.41 8.10
C MET A 72 -7.37 -14.36 7.22
N SER A 73 -7.45 -15.05 6.08
CA SER A 73 -6.33 -15.38 5.17
C SER A 73 -5.46 -14.20 4.72
N HIS A 74 -5.94 -12.96 4.89
CA HIS A 74 -5.24 -11.74 4.53
C HIS A 74 -4.48 -11.07 5.69
N PHE A 75 -4.61 -11.57 6.92
CA PHE A 75 -3.98 -10.96 8.10
C PHE A 75 -3.01 -11.91 8.82
N SER A 76 -1.72 -11.53 8.80
CA SER A 76 -0.70 -12.10 9.67
C SER A 76 -0.54 -11.31 10.97
N HIS A 77 0.21 -11.86 11.93
CA HIS A 77 0.61 -11.12 13.14
C HIS A 77 1.82 -10.18 12.90
N ARG A 78 2.00 -9.68 11.67
CA ARG A 78 3.10 -8.78 11.34
C ARG A 78 3.01 -7.45 12.07
N ALA A 79 4.16 -6.91 12.49
CA ALA A 79 4.27 -5.63 13.16
C ALA A 79 3.78 -4.49 12.25
N ARG A 80 2.96 -3.63 12.84
CA ARG A 80 2.35 -2.49 12.14
C ARG A 80 2.36 -1.28 13.04
N ILE A 81 2.82 -0.17 12.48
CA ILE A 81 3.02 1.10 13.16
C ILE A 81 1.78 1.96 12.91
N LEU A 82 1.15 2.44 13.98
CA LEU A 82 0.07 3.41 13.89
C LEU A 82 0.63 4.85 13.75
N PRO A 83 -0.17 5.84 13.30
CA PRO A 83 0.32 7.22 13.10
C PRO A 83 0.96 7.87 14.34
N CYS A 84 0.54 7.45 15.54
CA CYS A 84 1.14 7.89 16.80
C CYS A 84 2.53 7.30 17.10
N GLY A 85 2.98 6.31 16.33
CA GLY A 85 4.25 5.60 16.50
C GLY A 85 4.16 4.27 17.25
N HIS A 86 3.05 3.95 17.93
CA HIS A 86 2.90 2.66 18.62
C HIS A 86 2.68 1.50 17.65
N MET A 87 3.30 0.36 17.96
CA MET A 87 3.26 -0.86 17.15
C MET A 87 2.35 -1.94 17.74
N PHE A 88 1.59 -2.60 16.88
CA PHE A 88 0.75 -3.74 17.22
C PHE A 88 0.77 -4.78 16.10
N GLY A 89 0.42 -6.02 16.45
CA GLY A 89 0.24 -7.08 15.47
C GLY A 89 -0.90 -6.73 14.53
N SER A 90 -0.70 -6.89 13.23
CA SER A 90 -1.65 -6.46 12.20
C SER A 90 -3.05 -7.03 12.42
N LYS A 91 -3.17 -8.34 12.67
CA LYS A 91 -4.44 -8.97 13.03
C LYS A 91 -5.13 -8.29 14.21
N CYS A 92 -4.39 -8.00 15.29
CA CYS A 92 -4.94 -7.37 16.49
C CYS A 92 -5.39 -5.93 16.25
N ALA A 93 -4.57 -5.13 15.57
CA ALA A 93 -4.93 -3.76 15.22
C ALA A 93 -6.22 -3.70 14.38
N HIS A 94 -6.34 -4.55 13.36
CA HIS A 94 -7.56 -4.59 12.53
C HIS A 94 -8.77 -5.10 13.29
N THR A 95 -8.61 -6.09 14.16
CA THR A 95 -9.70 -6.61 15.00
C THR A 95 -10.21 -5.53 15.93
N MET A 96 -9.30 -4.84 16.63
CA MET A 96 -9.64 -3.72 17.51
C MET A 96 -10.38 -2.60 16.76
N ILE A 97 -9.89 -2.21 15.57
CA ILE A 97 -10.54 -1.19 14.74
C ILE A 97 -11.94 -1.64 14.32
N ARG A 98 -12.08 -2.88 13.82
CA ARG A 98 -13.38 -3.44 13.41
C ARG A 98 -14.36 -3.44 14.58
N ASP A 99 -13.94 -3.90 15.74
CA ASP A 99 -14.80 -3.99 16.92
C ASP A 99 -15.21 -2.59 17.41
N ALA A 100 -14.32 -1.60 17.33
CA ALA A 100 -14.66 -0.21 17.62
C ALA A 100 -15.71 0.35 16.65
N ILE A 101 -15.58 0.09 15.34
CA ILE A 101 -16.56 0.49 14.32
C ILE A 101 -17.93 -0.16 14.61
N MET A 102 -17.96 -1.48 14.81
CA MET A 102 -19.20 -2.22 15.05
C MET A 102 -19.94 -1.75 16.31
N ASN A 103 -19.18 -1.30 17.31
CA ASN A 103 -19.72 -0.77 18.56
C ASN A 103 -19.86 0.76 18.58
N SER A 104 -19.72 1.44 17.43
CA SER A 104 -19.81 2.91 17.32
C SER A 104 -18.94 3.66 18.34
N SER A 105 -17.76 3.10 18.64
CA SER A 105 -16.81 3.59 19.64
C SER A 105 -15.64 4.34 19.00
N SER A 106 -14.98 5.19 19.78
CA SER A 106 -13.79 5.92 19.33
C SER A 106 -12.64 4.96 18.99
N ILE A 107 -11.98 5.18 17.85
CA ILE A 107 -10.82 4.39 17.42
C ILE A 107 -9.55 5.07 17.93
N VAL A 108 -9.04 4.59 19.06
CA VAL A 108 -7.91 5.20 19.76
C VAL A 108 -6.78 4.21 19.98
N CYS A 109 -5.56 4.72 20.13
CA CYS A 109 -4.41 3.91 20.52
C CYS A 109 -4.63 3.27 21.90
N PRO A 110 -4.42 1.94 22.06
CA PRO A 110 -4.44 1.31 23.38
C PRO A 110 -3.43 1.89 24.37
N ILE A 111 -2.29 2.39 23.88
CA ILE A 111 -1.18 2.87 24.72
C ILE A 111 -1.32 4.37 25.02
N CYS A 112 -1.33 5.23 23.99
CA CYS A 112 -1.30 6.68 24.19
C CYS A 112 -2.66 7.37 23.99
N ARG A 113 -3.72 6.62 23.70
CA ARG A 113 -5.08 7.13 23.50
C ARG A 113 -5.24 8.15 22.36
N THR A 114 -4.21 8.36 21.53
CA THR A 114 -4.32 9.18 20.32
C THR A 114 -5.45 8.66 19.44
N ASP A 115 -6.32 9.58 19.03
CA ASP A 115 -7.44 9.30 18.13
C ASP A 115 -6.91 9.11 16.71
N PHE A 116 -7.31 8.01 16.08
CA PHE A 116 -7.02 7.69 14.67
C PHE A 116 -8.27 7.83 13.81
N ALA A 117 -9.08 8.85 14.10
CA ALA A 117 -10.31 9.23 13.41
C ALA A 117 -10.24 8.98 11.91
N HIS A 118 -11.41 8.75 11.31
CA HIS A 118 -11.52 8.50 9.89
C HIS A 118 -10.77 9.55 9.02
N HIS A 119 -10.17 9.09 7.94
CA HIS A 119 -9.72 9.89 6.81
C HIS A 119 -10.80 10.91 6.44
N ARG A 120 -10.50 12.21 6.55
CA ARG A 120 -11.47 13.31 6.39
C ARG A 120 -12.19 13.29 5.04
N GLY A 121 -11.48 12.92 3.98
CA GLY A 121 -11.96 12.94 2.60
C GLY A 121 -12.66 11.67 2.13
N CYS A 122 -12.61 10.56 2.90
CA CYS A 122 -13.28 9.31 2.49
C CYS A 122 -14.00 8.55 3.60
N GLY A 123 -13.90 8.99 4.86
CA GLY A 123 -14.58 8.33 5.98
C GLY A 123 -14.04 6.94 6.35
N HIS A 124 -12.93 6.49 5.74
CA HIS A 124 -12.29 5.21 6.09
C HIS A 124 -11.32 5.37 7.26
N VAL A 125 -11.08 4.29 8.01
CA VAL A 125 -10.21 4.28 9.18
C VAL A 125 -8.73 4.20 8.84
N HIS A 126 -7.87 4.78 9.67
CA HIS A 126 -6.42 4.60 9.55
C HIS A 126 -5.99 3.24 10.11
N THR A 127 -5.35 2.43 9.28
CA THR A 127 -4.90 1.09 9.66
C THR A 127 -3.39 1.01 9.93
N GLY A 128 -2.68 2.14 9.89
CA GLY A 128 -1.22 2.17 10.07
C GLY A 128 -0.45 1.57 8.89
N ILE A 129 0.87 1.55 9.02
CA ILE A 129 1.81 1.11 7.98
C ILE A 129 2.60 -0.10 8.50
N PRO A 130 2.80 -1.17 7.71
CA PRO A 130 3.68 -2.27 8.10
C PRO A 130 5.08 -1.77 8.49
N MET A 131 5.73 -2.45 9.43
CA MET A 131 7.10 -2.11 9.82
C MET A 131 8.06 -2.26 8.62
N PRO A 132 8.93 -1.28 8.34
CA PRO A 132 9.90 -1.38 7.26
C PRO A 132 10.96 -2.44 7.56
N THR A 133 11.38 -3.18 6.53
CA THR A 133 12.33 -4.31 6.62
C THR A 133 13.73 -3.96 6.13
N SER A 134 13.98 -2.71 5.73
CA SER A 134 15.29 -2.25 5.24
C SER A 134 15.54 -0.79 5.61
N THR A 135 16.81 -0.41 5.75
CA THR A 135 17.22 0.97 6.03
C THR A 135 16.69 1.96 4.99
N GLU A 136 16.64 1.59 3.71
CA GLU A 136 16.06 2.44 2.66
C GLU A 136 14.56 2.71 2.91
N ALA A 137 13.82 1.67 3.32
CA ALA A 137 12.41 1.82 3.67
C ALA A 137 12.23 2.65 4.96
N ILE A 138 13.14 2.52 5.95
CA ILE A 138 13.15 3.37 7.14
C ILE A 138 13.28 4.86 6.75
N LEU A 139 14.24 5.19 5.88
CA LEU A 139 14.50 6.57 5.46
C LEU A 139 13.35 7.20 4.67
N ARG A 140 12.46 6.38 4.10
CA ARG A 140 11.24 6.81 3.39
C ARG A 140 10.00 6.81 4.29
N PHE A 141 10.11 6.31 5.52
CA PHE A 141 8.97 6.20 6.42
C PHE A 141 8.51 7.59 6.89
N PRO A 142 7.20 7.91 6.86
CA PRO A 142 6.72 9.24 7.22
C PRO A 142 6.96 9.55 8.72
N PRO A 143 7.19 10.82 9.09
CA PRO A 143 7.27 11.21 10.49
C PRO A 143 5.96 10.89 11.22
N THR A 144 6.03 10.44 12.46
CA THR A 144 4.84 10.21 13.31
C THR A 144 4.11 11.51 13.63
N LEU A 145 2.88 11.42 14.14
CA LEU A 145 2.11 12.61 14.58
C LEU A 145 2.86 13.46 15.61
N SER A 146 3.58 12.84 16.55
CA SER A 146 4.41 13.53 17.53
C SER A 146 5.63 14.25 16.92
N GLU A 147 6.01 13.87 15.70
CA GLU A 147 7.11 14.47 14.94
C GLU A 147 6.61 15.48 13.91
N GLY A 148 5.34 15.89 14.00
CA GLY A 148 4.71 16.82 13.05
C GLY A 148 4.23 16.17 11.75
N GLY A 149 4.17 14.84 11.71
CA GLY A 149 3.59 14.11 10.60
C GLY A 149 2.11 14.37 10.40
N VAL A 150 1.65 14.21 9.17
CA VAL A 150 0.26 14.45 8.76
C VAL A 150 -0.32 13.18 8.18
N VAL A 151 -1.58 12.89 8.48
CA VAL A 151 -2.29 11.78 7.84
C VAL A 151 -2.98 12.24 6.57
N ALA A 152 -2.90 11.45 5.51
CA ALA A 152 -3.54 11.78 4.24
C ALA A 152 -5.06 11.92 4.41
N ASP A 153 -5.68 12.85 3.66
CA ASP A 153 -7.11 13.09 3.75
C ASP A 153 -7.95 11.88 3.30
N LYS A 154 -7.42 11.05 2.39
CA LYS A 154 -8.09 9.84 1.88
C LYS A 154 -7.19 8.62 2.11
N CYS A 155 -7.79 7.44 2.25
CA CYS A 155 -7.02 6.18 2.28
C CYS A 155 -6.39 5.88 0.91
N GLY A 156 -5.42 4.96 0.87
CA GLY A 156 -4.73 4.60 -0.36
C GLY A 156 -5.67 4.20 -1.50
N ASP A 157 -6.64 3.33 -1.22
CA ASP A 157 -7.64 2.89 -2.20
C ASP A 157 -8.48 4.05 -2.76
N CYS A 158 -8.94 4.95 -1.89
CA CYS A 158 -9.72 6.11 -2.34
C CYS A 158 -8.88 7.11 -3.13
N GLN A 159 -7.59 7.29 -2.79
CA GLN A 159 -6.69 8.12 -3.58
C GLN A 159 -6.50 7.54 -5.00
N VAL A 160 -6.24 6.24 -5.11
CA VAL A 160 -6.11 5.57 -6.41
C VAL A 160 -7.42 5.63 -7.20
N THR A 161 -8.55 5.47 -6.50
CA THR A 161 -9.88 5.53 -7.11
C THR A 161 -10.13 6.90 -7.74
N ASP A 162 -9.88 7.98 -7.00
CA ASP A 162 -10.02 9.35 -7.52
C ASP A 162 -9.10 9.59 -8.73
N ILE A 163 -7.86 9.08 -8.67
CA ILE A 163 -6.90 9.22 -9.77
C ILE A 163 -7.41 8.52 -11.03
N ILE A 164 -7.85 7.26 -10.90
CA ILE A 164 -8.42 6.51 -12.03
C ILE A 164 -9.64 7.24 -12.59
N MET A 165 -10.56 7.68 -11.74
CA MET A 165 -11.75 8.42 -12.17
C MET A 165 -11.40 9.73 -12.87
N GLY A 166 -10.44 10.49 -12.33
CA GLY A 166 -9.99 11.74 -12.92
C GLY A 166 -9.34 11.54 -14.28
N ILE A 167 -8.47 10.52 -14.43
CA ILE A 167 -7.82 10.23 -15.71
C ILE A 167 -8.85 9.68 -16.71
N ASN A 168 -9.77 8.80 -16.30
CA ASN A 168 -10.88 8.34 -17.16
C ASN A 168 -11.73 9.50 -17.68
N HIS A 169 -11.96 10.52 -16.86
CA HIS A 169 -12.70 11.71 -17.27
C HIS A 169 -11.91 12.58 -18.27
N LEU A 170 -10.61 12.72 -18.05
CA LEU A 170 -9.74 13.56 -18.90
C LEU A 170 -9.32 12.88 -20.20
N ALA A 171 -9.16 11.55 -20.21
CA ALA A 171 -8.59 10.82 -21.34
C ALA A 171 -9.29 11.14 -22.66
N PRO A 172 -10.64 11.03 -22.80
CA PRO A 172 -11.31 11.34 -24.06
C PRO A 172 -11.10 12.78 -24.54
N MET A 173 -10.98 13.73 -23.61
CA MET A 173 -10.78 15.15 -23.95
C MET A 173 -9.36 15.44 -24.44
N LEU A 174 -8.39 14.67 -23.96
CA LEU A 174 -6.96 14.91 -24.18
C LEU A 174 -6.37 14.04 -25.30
N THR A 175 -7.13 13.08 -25.80
CA THR A 175 -6.76 12.21 -26.93
C THR A 175 -7.48 12.58 -28.24
N PHE A 176 -8.42 13.53 -28.24
CA PHE A 176 -9.13 14.00 -29.43
C PHE A 176 -8.41 15.23 -30.06
N PRO A 177 -8.26 15.33 -31.40
CA PRO A 177 -9.36 15.14 -32.37
C PRO A 177 -9.40 13.84 -33.20
N SER A 178 -8.51 12.86 -33.00
CA SER A 178 -8.21 11.89 -34.08
C SER A 178 -8.15 10.40 -33.73
N GLY A 179 -8.56 9.94 -32.53
CA GLY A 179 -8.22 8.57 -32.11
C GLY A 179 -9.31 7.70 -31.46
N LEU A 180 -10.54 8.19 -31.30
CA LEU A 180 -11.62 7.37 -30.71
C LEU A 180 -12.79 7.31 -31.69
N HIS A 181 -13.13 6.11 -32.14
CA HIS A 181 -14.37 5.84 -32.86
C HIS A 181 -15.58 5.94 -31.92
N ASP A 182 -16.79 6.11 -32.47
CA ASP A 182 -18.03 6.28 -31.69
C ASP A 182 -18.34 5.13 -30.72
N LYS A 183 -17.64 4.00 -30.85
CA LYS A 183 -17.76 2.81 -29.98
C LYS A 183 -16.53 2.59 -29.11
N GLU A 184 -15.56 3.48 -29.08
CA GLU A 184 -14.34 3.27 -28.31
C GLU A 184 -14.33 4.07 -27.01
N SER A 185 -13.78 3.48 -25.95
CA SER A 185 -13.64 4.12 -24.65
C SER A 185 -12.34 3.70 -23.98
N PHE A 186 -11.72 4.63 -23.25
CA PHE A 186 -10.56 4.31 -22.42
C PHE A 186 -11.00 3.84 -21.03
N SER A 187 -10.31 2.83 -20.51
CA SER A 187 -10.27 2.55 -19.09
C SER A 187 -8.84 2.66 -18.60
N VAL A 188 -8.69 3.37 -17.49
CA VAL A 188 -7.45 3.45 -16.73
C VAL A 188 -7.47 2.36 -15.67
N THR A 189 -6.37 1.64 -15.58
CA THR A 189 -6.09 0.74 -14.46
C THR A 189 -4.86 1.26 -13.73
N ALA A 190 -4.75 0.88 -12.45
CA ALA A 190 -3.57 1.18 -11.65
C ALA A 190 -3.01 -0.10 -11.07
N THR A 191 -1.70 -0.15 -10.90
CA THR A 191 -0.99 -1.26 -10.28
C THR A 191 0.01 -0.74 -9.25
N THR A 192 0.29 -1.57 -8.26
CA THR A 192 1.49 -1.52 -7.42
C THR A 192 2.08 -2.92 -7.39
N LEU A 193 3.18 -3.12 -6.66
CA LEU A 193 3.75 -4.46 -6.46
C LEU A 193 2.79 -5.45 -5.77
N SER A 194 1.78 -4.96 -5.04
CA SER A 194 0.91 -5.80 -4.21
C SER A 194 -0.58 -5.68 -4.53
N SER A 195 -0.98 -4.81 -5.46
CA SER A 195 -2.39 -4.48 -5.66
C SER A 195 -2.67 -4.00 -7.08
N TYR A 196 -3.89 -4.25 -7.54
CA TYR A 196 -4.39 -3.90 -8.87
C TYR A 196 -5.77 -3.27 -8.71
N TRP A 197 -6.00 -2.14 -9.39
CA TRP A 197 -7.27 -1.44 -9.43
C TRP A 197 -7.74 -1.30 -10.86
N ALA A 198 -8.95 -1.79 -11.12
CA ALA A 198 -9.69 -1.50 -12.34
C ALA A 198 -11.07 -1.01 -11.94
N ILE A 199 -11.31 0.29 -12.13
CA ILE A 199 -12.66 0.83 -12.05
C ILE A 199 -13.27 0.58 -13.40
N ARG A 200 -14.26 -0.31 -13.47
CA ARG A 200 -15.11 -0.37 -14.66
C ARG A 200 -15.72 1.02 -14.80
N SER A 201 -15.33 1.76 -15.83
CA SER A 201 -16.06 2.93 -16.28
C SER A 201 -17.53 2.53 -16.41
N ALA A 202 -18.46 3.48 -16.27
CA ALA A 202 -19.91 3.29 -16.19
C ALA A 202 -20.57 2.73 -17.47
N CYS A 203 -19.90 1.82 -18.15
CA CYS A 203 -20.45 0.90 -19.12
C CYS A 203 -21.49 0.04 -18.39
N PRO A 204 -22.76 0.08 -18.82
CA PRO A 204 -23.82 -0.75 -18.27
C PRO A 204 -23.37 -2.22 -18.23
N ALA A 205 -23.68 -2.91 -17.13
CA ALA A 205 -23.28 -4.30 -16.93
C ALA A 205 -23.68 -5.15 -18.14
N GLY A 206 -22.70 -5.69 -18.86
CA GLY A 206 -22.90 -6.55 -20.04
C GLY A 206 -22.54 -5.94 -21.40
N MET A 207 -22.12 -4.67 -21.47
CA MET A 207 -21.85 -4.00 -22.76
C MET A 207 -20.37 -3.82 -23.13
N CYS A 208 -19.44 -3.97 -22.20
CA CYS A 208 -18.01 -3.87 -22.48
C CYS A 208 -17.43 -5.26 -22.70
N ASN A 209 -17.50 -5.76 -23.93
CA ASN A 209 -17.26 -7.18 -24.20
C ASN A 209 -15.81 -7.51 -24.60
N PHE A 210 -14.97 -6.56 -25.04
CA PHE A 210 -13.61 -6.88 -25.49
C PHE A 210 -12.62 -5.76 -25.17
N VAL A 211 -11.48 -6.10 -24.54
CA VAL A 211 -10.28 -5.25 -24.56
C VAL A 211 -9.80 -5.27 -26.01
N VAL A 212 -9.77 -4.10 -26.66
CA VAL A 212 -9.30 -3.99 -28.05
C VAL A 212 -7.78 -4.01 -28.04
N GLU A 213 -7.17 -3.21 -27.17
CA GLU A 213 -5.73 -3.03 -27.11
C GLU A 213 -5.29 -2.46 -25.76
N ASP A 214 -4.16 -2.94 -25.23
CA ASP A 214 -3.45 -2.26 -24.16
C ASP A 214 -2.66 -1.09 -24.76
N VAL A 215 -3.04 0.14 -24.43
CA VAL A 215 -2.42 1.34 -24.99
C VAL A 215 -1.26 1.77 -24.09
N SER A 216 -0.04 1.62 -24.62
CA SER A 216 1.16 2.07 -23.94
C SER A 216 1.15 3.59 -23.79
N LEU A 217 1.03 4.09 -22.56
CA LEU A 217 1.13 5.52 -22.24
C LEU A 217 2.41 6.18 -22.78
N ARG A 218 3.47 5.40 -23.00
CA ARG A 218 4.76 5.89 -23.51
C ARG A 218 4.75 6.17 -25.00
N GLU A 219 3.85 5.52 -25.73
CA GLU A 219 3.70 5.63 -27.18
C GLU A 219 2.62 6.65 -27.57
N MET A 220 1.80 7.06 -26.60
CA MET A 220 0.83 8.14 -26.78
C MET A 220 1.52 9.50 -26.88
N GLU A 221 1.15 10.28 -27.89
CA GLU A 221 1.48 11.70 -27.95
C GLU A 221 0.43 12.54 -27.23
N GLY A 222 0.83 13.71 -26.73
CA GLY A 222 -0.09 14.68 -26.11
C GLY A 222 0.06 14.84 -24.60
N PRO A 223 -0.89 15.53 -23.94
CA PRO A 223 -0.77 15.94 -22.54
C PRO A 223 -1.08 14.83 -21.54
N LEU A 224 -1.80 13.78 -21.94
CA LEU A 224 -2.26 12.72 -21.03
C LEU A 224 -1.10 11.93 -20.38
N PRO A 225 -0.06 11.48 -21.11
CA PRO A 225 1.10 10.84 -20.49
C PRO A 225 1.82 11.75 -19.48
N GLN A 226 1.91 13.05 -19.76
CA GLN A 226 2.54 14.02 -18.85
C GLN A 226 1.76 14.16 -17.54
N ILE A 227 0.43 14.15 -17.62
CA ILE A 227 -0.44 14.15 -16.44
C ILE A 227 -0.24 12.87 -15.63
N CYS A 228 -0.25 11.71 -16.28
CA CYS A 228 -0.01 10.43 -15.60
C CYS A 228 1.34 10.39 -14.87
N GLU A 229 2.42 10.85 -15.51
CA GLU A 229 3.74 10.92 -14.88
C GLU A 229 3.79 11.94 -13.72
N GLU A 230 3.13 13.08 -13.83
CA GLU A 230 3.04 14.04 -12.72
C GLU A 230 2.23 13.47 -11.54
N VAL A 231 1.16 12.71 -11.80
CA VAL A 231 0.43 11.98 -10.74
C VAL A 231 1.35 10.97 -10.05
N LYS A 232 2.06 10.12 -10.80
CA LYS A 232 3.02 9.14 -10.25
C LYS A 232 4.09 9.84 -9.41
N LYS A 233 4.65 10.95 -9.90
CA LYS A 233 5.66 11.74 -9.20
C LYS A 233 5.13 12.35 -7.91
N ARG A 234 3.91 12.89 -7.90
CA ARG A 234 3.26 13.45 -6.70
C ARG A 234 3.00 12.39 -5.65
N LEU A 235 2.47 11.22 -6.05
CA LEU A 235 2.27 10.10 -5.14
C LEU A 235 3.59 9.70 -4.47
N ARG A 236 4.65 9.46 -5.25
CA ARG A 236 5.98 9.10 -4.72
C ARG A 236 6.55 10.15 -3.76
N ARG A 237 6.35 11.44 -4.04
CA ARG A 237 6.80 12.53 -3.16
C ARG A 237 6.00 12.61 -1.85
N ASN A 238 4.77 12.11 -1.83
CA ASN A 238 3.89 12.19 -0.66
C ASN A 238 4.08 11.02 0.31
N ILE A 239 4.58 9.87 -0.16
CA ILE A 239 4.85 8.68 0.68
C ILE A 239 5.75 9.01 1.88
N THR A 240 6.74 9.89 1.69
CA THR A 240 7.70 10.26 2.76
C THR A 240 7.20 11.37 3.68
N LYS A 241 6.07 12.00 3.36
CA LYS A 241 5.55 13.18 4.07
C LYS A 241 4.26 12.91 4.82
N THR A 242 3.47 11.96 4.34
CA THR A 242 2.11 11.73 4.82
C THR A 242 1.91 10.27 5.16
N TRP A 243 1.17 10.01 6.24
CA TRP A 243 0.71 8.67 6.56
C TRP A 243 -0.32 8.23 5.52
N GLN A 244 0.12 7.33 4.65
CA GLN A 244 -0.71 6.66 3.66
C GLN A 244 -0.83 5.21 4.07
N SER A 245 -2.05 4.66 4.06
CA SER A 245 -2.31 3.27 4.46
C SER A 245 -1.80 2.24 3.44
N MET A 246 -1.06 2.67 2.41
CA MET A 246 -0.67 1.90 1.25
C MET A 246 0.71 2.33 0.77
N ASP A 247 1.48 1.35 0.28
CA ASP A 247 2.74 1.61 -0.39
C ASP A 247 2.47 1.83 -1.89
N PHE A 248 2.79 3.03 -2.38
CA PHE A 248 2.75 3.35 -3.82
C PHE A 248 4.10 3.09 -4.52
N GLY A 249 4.98 2.32 -3.88
CA GLY A 249 6.16 1.73 -4.49
C GLY A 249 5.79 0.92 -5.74
N GLY A 250 6.44 1.24 -6.85
CA GLY A 250 6.11 0.63 -8.14
C GLY A 250 4.73 1.01 -8.67
N PHE A 251 4.10 2.08 -8.16
CA PHE A 251 2.81 2.54 -8.68
C PHE A 251 2.93 2.90 -10.16
N ASP A 252 2.05 2.29 -10.94
CA ASP A 252 1.93 2.51 -12.37
C ASP A 252 0.47 2.66 -12.79
N LEU A 253 0.29 3.29 -13.95
CA LEU A 253 -1.00 3.52 -14.58
C LEU A 253 -0.94 2.94 -15.98
N GLU A 254 -1.95 2.18 -16.37
CA GLU A 254 -2.10 1.65 -17.72
C GLU A 254 -3.41 2.16 -18.31
N LEU A 255 -3.40 2.49 -19.60
CA LEU A 255 -4.60 2.82 -20.35
C LEU A 255 -4.95 1.65 -21.26
N ARG A 256 -6.23 1.33 -21.33
CA ARG A 256 -6.74 0.25 -22.15
C ARG A 256 -7.89 0.77 -22.99
N LEU A 257 -7.85 0.45 -24.28
CA LEU A 257 -8.91 0.79 -25.21
C LEU A 257 -9.94 -0.34 -25.25
N TYR A 258 -11.21 0.01 -25.14
CA TYR A 258 -12.34 -0.92 -25.19
C TYR A 258 -13.30 -0.51 -26.30
N GLU A 259 -13.87 -1.50 -26.97
CA GLU A 259 -15.01 -1.31 -27.85
C GLU A 259 -16.29 -1.58 -27.06
N LEU A 260 -17.22 -0.63 -27.11
CA LEU A 260 -18.57 -0.74 -26.62
C LEU A 260 -19.31 -1.72 -27.54
N GLY A 261 -19.84 -2.78 -26.94
CA GLY A 261 -20.67 -3.75 -27.63
C GLY A 261 -21.91 -3.08 -28.23
N PRO A 262 -22.51 -3.70 -29.28
CA PRO A 262 -23.72 -3.16 -29.88
C PRO A 262 -24.80 -2.94 -28.82
N ASP A 263 -25.47 -1.79 -28.88
CA ASP A 263 -26.65 -1.49 -28.08
C ASP A 263 -27.58 -2.71 -28.04
N GLY A 264 -27.89 -3.18 -26.84
CA GLY A 264 -29.05 -4.04 -26.62
C GLY A 264 -30.32 -3.21 -26.83
N MET A 265 -30.53 -2.71 -28.05
CA MET A 265 -31.83 -2.26 -28.53
C MET A 265 -32.44 -3.41 -29.32
N ASP A 266 -32.98 -4.38 -28.59
CA ASP A 266 -34.11 -5.19 -29.02
C ASP A 266 -34.93 -5.52 -27.76
N GLY A 267 -36.01 -4.74 -27.59
CA GLY A 267 -36.98 -4.82 -26.49
C GLY A 267 -38.02 -3.71 -26.62
#